data_AF-A0A1G6B4B5-F1
#
_entry.id   AF-A0A1G6B4B5-F1
#
_cell.length_a   1.000
_cell.length_b   1.000
_cell.length_c   1.000
_cell.angle_alpha   90.00
_cell.angle_beta   90.00
_cell.angle_gamma   90.00
#
_symmetry.space_group_name_H-M   'P 1'
#
loop_
_entity.id
_entity.type
_entity.pdbx_description
1 polymer ?
#
loop_
_entity_poly.entity_id
_entity_poly.type
_entity_poly.pdbx_seq_one_letter_code
_entity_poly.pdbx_strand_id
1 'polypeptide(L)'
;MAYYSRPPRSNSLFGLIVSGIILLALFGWIFETLLPLLIIGGVGYGAYRLISRQARLDKATTAQRLQNLKSDIQIADRKLKVLKDYLANKEYKQYALEARQLLPKVQKIQSEANELKEKMDSTIYHRVIKKAGEVETELQTQLLKIDITPSAFSKGHANLDALEIAPELSTVYNNIQRDHASILEKISQADNKEELTALHEANMQRFEDILTGYLKIKEEPKNYYNAEERLAQAKAALEKFDLDLDETLRQLNESDMKDFDVSLRMMNAEHKDYAQEAKTSDIY
;
A
#
# COMPACT_ATOMS: atom_id res chain seq x y z
N MET A 1 13.98 -73.79 -97.65
CA MET A 1 14.63 -72.53 -98.06
C MET A 1 14.15 -71.41 -97.15
N ALA A 2 15.09 -70.60 -96.66
CA ALA A 2 14.88 -69.45 -95.79
C ALA A 2 14.22 -68.27 -96.53
N TYR A 3 13.63 -67.32 -95.79
CA TYR A 3 14.08 -65.92 -95.75
C TYR A 3 13.41 -65.19 -94.57
N TYR A 4 14.25 -64.58 -93.72
CA TYR A 4 13.87 -63.63 -92.67
C TYR A 4 13.58 -62.26 -93.29
N SER A 5 12.57 -61.54 -92.76
CA SER A 5 12.44 -60.10 -92.96
C SER A 5 12.02 -59.42 -91.64
N ARG A 6 12.93 -58.60 -91.10
CA ARG A 6 12.69 -57.67 -89.99
C ARG A 6 12.05 -56.38 -90.52
N PRO A 7 11.02 -55.80 -89.86
CA PRO A 7 10.64 -54.41 -90.03
C PRO A 7 11.20 -53.53 -88.88
N PRO A 8 11.19 -52.19 -89.02
CA PRO A 8 12.27 -51.33 -88.56
C PRO A 8 12.14 -50.87 -87.10
N ARG A 9 13.30 -50.69 -86.45
CA ARG A 9 13.45 -49.88 -85.23
C ARG A 9 13.12 -48.43 -85.56
N SER A 10 12.02 -47.92 -85.00
CA SER A 10 11.58 -46.53 -85.13
C SER A 10 11.36 -45.92 -83.74
N ASN A 11 12.27 -45.03 -83.35
CA ASN A 11 12.14 -43.87 -82.44
C ASN A 11 11.44 -44.00 -81.07
N SER A 12 11.78 -44.99 -80.24
CA SER A 12 11.33 -45.01 -78.82
C SER A 12 12.03 -43.98 -77.91
N LEU A 13 13.13 -43.36 -78.36
CA LEU A 13 13.89 -42.37 -77.59
C LEU A 13 13.22 -40.98 -77.59
N PHE A 14 12.61 -40.57 -78.70
CA PHE A 14 11.95 -39.26 -78.80
C PHE A 14 10.68 -39.18 -77.92
N GLY A 15 9.89 -40.25 -77.86
CA GLY A 15 8.70 -40.31 -77.01
C GLY A 15 9.03 -40.25 -75.51
N LEU A 16 10.13 -40.90 -75.09
CA LEU A 16 10.60 -40.86 -73.70
C LEU A 16 11.17 -39.48 -73.32
N ILE A 17 11.88 -38.82 -74.24
CA ILE A 17 12.40 -37.46 -74.02
C ILE A 17 11.25 -36.44 -73.92
N VAL A 18 10.27 -36.51 -74.82
CA VAL A 18 9.09 -35.62 -74.80
C VAL A 18 8.23 -35.87 -73.55
N SER A 19 8.02 -37.14 -73.18
CA SER A 19 7.33 -37.50 -71.92
C SER A 19 8.07 -37.02 -70.68
N GLY A 20 9.40 -37.08 -70.67
CA GLY A 20 10.23 -36.58 -69.57
C GLY A 20 10.18 -35.05 -69.44
N ILE A 21 10.17 -34.33 -70.56
CA ILE A 21 10.05 -32.86 -70.58
C ILE A 21 8.65 -32.41 -70.11
N ILE A 22 7.59 -33.11 -70.50
CA ILE A 22 6.22 -32.83 -70.05
C ILE A 22 6.06 -33.10 -68.55
N LEU A 23 6.65 -34.19 -68.03
CA LEU A 23 6.68 -34.47 -66.59
C LEU A 23 7.44 -33.41 -65.79
N LEU A 24 8.59 -32.94 -66.30
CA LEU A 24 9.35 -31.87 -65.66
C LEU A 24 8.60 -30.52 -65.68
N ALA A 25 7.92 -30.20 -66.78
CA ALA A 25 7.09 -28.99 -66.88
C ALA A 25 5.87 -29.04 -65.94
N LEU A 26 5.21 -30.20 -65.84
CA LEU A 26 4.11 -30.41 -64.87
C LEU A 26 4.60 -30.34 -63.42
N PHE A 27 5.79 -30.89 -63.14
CA PHE A 27 6.39 -30.82 -61.81
C PHE A 27 6.78 -29.39 -61.42
N GLY A 28 7.30 -28.60 -62.36
CA GLY A 28 7.59 -27.17 -62.16
C GLY A 28 6.33 -26.36 -61.86
N TRP A 29 5.24 -26.60 -62.60
CA TRP A 29 3.96 -25.90 -62.40
C TRP A 29 3.30 -26.25 -61.05
N ILE A 30 3.41 -27.51 -60.61
CA ILE A 30 2.97 -27.95 -59.27
C ILE A 30 3.85 -27.34 -58.17
N PHE A 31 5.17 -27.25 -58.36
CA PHE A 31 6.06 -26.65 -57.37
C PHE A 31 5.82 -25.14 -57.20
N GLU A 32 5.56 -24.42 -58.29
CA GLU A 32 5.26 -22.98 -58.27
C GLU A 32 3.91 -22.64 -57.60
N THR A 33 2.92 -23.53 -57.69
CA THR A 33 1.58 -23.30 -57.10
C THR A 33 1.43 -23.89 -55.69
N LEU A 34 2.01 -25.06 -55.43
CA LEU A 34 1.83 -25.78 -54.16
C LEU A 34 2.75 -25.26 -53.04
N LEU A 35 3.95 -24.77 -53.39
CA LEU A 35 4.94 -24.31 -52.41
C LEU A 35 4.52 -22.99 -51.71
N PRO A 36 3.95 -21.98 -52.38
CA PRO A 36 3.40 -20.79 -51.71
C PRO A 36 2.20 -21.14 -50.81
N LEU A 37 1.31 -22.04 -51.23
CA LEU A 37 0.17 -22.49 -50.43
C LEU A 37 0.62 -23.28 -49.18
N LEU A 38 1.67 -24.10 -49.29
CA LEU A 38 2.29 -24.77 -48.14
C LEU A 38 2.98 -23.80 -47.18
N ILE A 39 3.63 -22.75 -47.69
CA ILE A 39 4.23 -21.68 -46.86
C ILE A 39 3.12 -20.89 -46.16
N ILE A 40 2.07 -20.47 -46.86
CA ILE A 40 0.94 -19.72 -46.28
C ILE A 40 0.18 -20.58 -45.25
N GLY A 41 -0.08 -21.86 -45.57
CA GLY A 41 -0.69 -22.81 -44.64
C GLY A 41 0.19 -23.12 -43.43
N GLY A 42 1.51 -23.24 -43.62
CA GLY A 42 2.49 -23.46 -42.56
C GLY A 42 2.68 -22.24 -41.65
N VAL A 43 2.75 -21.04 -42.22
CA VAL A 43 2.81 -19.76 -41.49
C VAL A 43 1.49 -19.50 -40.76
N GLY A 44 0.34 -19.76 -41.39
CA GLY A 44 -0.99 -19.63 -40.78
C GLY A 44 -1.21 -20.62 -39.63
N TYR A 45 -0.85 -21.89 -39.80
CA TYR A 45 -0.92 -22.90 -38.74
C TYR A 45 0.09 -22.63 -37.62
N GLY A 46 1.28 -22.15 -37.95
CA GLY A 46 2.30 -21.72 -36.99
C GLY A 46 1.83 -20.53 -36.14
N ALA A 47 1.30 -19.48 -36.78
CA ALA A 47 0.73 -18.32 -36.10
C ALA A 47 -0.48 -18.71 -35.23
N TYR A 48 -1.40 -19.53 -35.75
CA TYR A 48 -2.53 -20.06 -34.98
C TYR A 48 -2.07 -20.88 -33.77
N ARG A 49 -1.03 -21.71 -33.90
CA ARG A 49 -0.47 -22.50 -32.80
C ARG A 49 0.26 -21.64 -31.77
N LEU A 50 0.92 -20.57 -32.18
CA LEU A 50 1.56 -19.61 -31.26
C LEU A 50 0.51 -18.78 -30.51
N ILE A 51 -0.50 -18.24 -31.21
CA ILE A 51 -1.61 -17.48 -30.60
C ILE A 51 -2.41 -18.38 -29.64
N SER A 52 -2.72 -19.63 -30.03
CA SER A 52 -3.44 -20.57 -29.16
C SER A 52 -2.59 -21.06 -27.98
N ARG A 53 -1.26 -21.18 -28.12
CA ARG A 53 -0.34 -21.42 -26.99
C ARG A 53 -0.29 -20.21 -26.06
N GLN A 54 -0.19 -19.00 -26.61
CA GLN A 54 -0.17 -17.75 -25.83
C GLN A 54 -1.48 -17.56 -25.07
N ALA A 55 -2.63 -17.76 -25.70
CA ALA A 55 -3.94 -17.71 -25.03
C ALA A 55 -4.10 -18.79 -23.95
N ARG A 56 -3.54 -19.99 -24.14
CA ARG A 56 -3.52 -21.05 -23.10
C ARG A 56 -2.58 -20.72 -21.96
N LEU A 57 -1.41 -20.16 -22.26
CA LEU A 57 -0.45 -19.67 -21.27
C LEU A 57 -1.04 -18.51 -20.48
N ASP A 58 -1.70 -17.54 -21.13
CA ASP A 58 -2.38 -16.41 -20.49
C ASP A 58 -3.55 -16.87 -19.61
N LYS A 59 -4.30 -17.89 -20.04
CA LYS A 59 -5.34 -18.51 -19.20
C LYS A 59 -4.73 -19.26 -18.01
N ALA A 60 -3.64 -20.01 -18.22
CA ALA A 60 -2.95 -20.72 -17.16
C ALA A 60 -2.30 -19.77 -16.15
N THR A 61 -1.68 -18.68 -16.61
CA THR A 61 -1.09 -17.64 -15.76
C THR A 61 -2.19 -16.86 -15.03
N THR A 62 -3.30 -16.53 -15.69
CA THR A 62 -4.46 -15.89 -15.05
C THR A 62 -5.06 -16.79 -13.96
N ALA A 63 -5.26 -18.09 -14.25
CA ALA A 63 -5.77 -19.04 -13.27
C ALA A 63 -4.81 -19.19 -12.09
N GLN A 64 -3.50 -19.24 -12.34
CA GLN A 64 -2.48 -19.26 -11.30
C GLN A 64 -2.50 -17.99 -10.45
N ARG A 65 -2.64 -16.81 -11.08
CA ARG A 65 -2.73 -15.52 -10.38
C ARG A 65 -3.99 -15.44 -9.52
N LEU A 66 -5.14 -15.91 -10.00
CA LEU A 66 -6.38 -16.00 -9.21
C LEU A 66 -6.23 -16.97 -8.02
N GLN A 67 -5.55 -18.10 -8.21
CA GLN A 67 -5.26 -19.04 -7.15
C GLN A 67 -4.31 -18.44 -6.10
N ASN A 68 -3.26 -17.75 -6.55
CA ASN A 68 -2.32 -17.03 -5.69
C ASN A 68 -3.03 -15.94 -4.89
N LEU A 69 -3.87 -15.11 -5.55
CA LEU A 69 -4.68 -14.09 -4.90
C LEU A 69 -5.60 -14.69 -3.83
N LYS A 70 -6.27 -15.80 -4.12
CA LYS A 70 -7.10 -16.52 -3.14
C LYS A 70 -6.27 -17.01 -1.96
N SER A 71 -5.08 -17.55 -2.20
CA SER A 71 -4.17 -18.00 -1.15
C SER A 71 -3.69 -16.83 -0.28
N ASP A 72 -3.32 -15.72 -0.90
CA ASP A 72 -2.85 -14.51 -0.22
C ASP A 72 -3.96 -13.93 0.68
N ILE A 73 -5.21 -13.89 0.19
CA ILE A 73 -6.38 -13.51 0.99
C ILE A 73 -6.56 -14.44 2.20
N GLN A 74 -6.47 -15.77 2.01
CA GLN A 74 -6.61 -16.73 3.12
C GLN A 74 -5.49 -16.61 4.16
N ILE A 75 -4.26 -16.31 3.72
CA ILE A 75 -3.13 -16.05 4.64
C ILE A 75 -3.38 -14.74 5.40
N ALA A 76 -3.84 -13.69 4.72
CA ALA A 76 -4.17 -12.41 5.33
C ALA A 76 -5.30 -12.54 6.36
N ASP A 77 -6.38 -13.27 6.05
CA ASP A 77 -7.50 -13.51 6.98
C ASP A 77 -7.04 -14.24 8.25
N ARG A 78 -6.15 -15.24 8.12
CA ARG A 78 -5.59 -15.95 9.28
C ARG A 78 -4.71 -15.03 10.13
N LYS A 79 -3.85 -14.23 9.51
CA LYS A 79 -3.03 -13.24 10.23
C LYS A 79 -3.89 -12.19 10.92
N LEU A 80 -4.96 -11.73 10.29
CA LEU A 80 -5.91 -10.80 10.90
C LEU A 80 -6.55 -11.37 12.16
N LYS A 81 -6.87 -12.67 12.18
CA LYS A 81 -7.39 -13.34 13.38
C LYS A 81 -6.36 -13.33 14.51
N VAL A 82 -5.10 -13.67 14.21
CA VAL A 82 -4.00 -13.63 15.20
C VAL A 82 -3.78 -12.21 15.72
N LEU A 83 -3.86 -11.19 14.86
CA LEU A 83 -3.79 -9.79 15.28
C LEU A 83 -4.91 -9.41 16.27
N LYS A 84 -6.13 -9.91 16.07
CA LYS A 84 -7.23 -9.70 17.02
C LYS A 84 -6.96 -10.37 18.37
N ASP A 85 -6.34 -11.54 18.36
CA ASP A 85 -5.93 -12.23 19.59
C ASP A 85 -4.84 -11.42 20.34
N TYR A 86 -3.87 -10.84 19.63
CA TYR A 86 -2.87 -9.95 20.25
C TYR A 86 -3.51 -8.69 20.87
N LEU A 87 -4.51 -8.08 20.22
CA LEU A 87 -5.25 -6.96 20.81
C LEU A 87 -6.00 -7.38 22.08
N ALA A 88 -6.64 -8.55 22.07
CA ALA A 88 -7.38 -9.06 23.23
C ALA A 88 -6.46 -9.33 24.43
N ASN A 89 -5.25 -9.83 24.16
CA ASN A 89 -4.24 -10.14 25.18
C ASN A 89 -3.35 -8.94 25.57
N LYS A 90 -3.59 -7.75 24.99
CA LYS A 90 -2.75 -6.55 25.19
C LYS A 90 -1.29 -6.73 24.75
N GLU A 91 -1.05 -7.62 23.79
CA GLU A 91 0.25 -7.93 23.18
C GLU A 91 0.57 -6.94 22.04
N TYR A 92 0.64 -5.66 22.39
CA TYR A 92 0.76 -4.55 21.43
C TYR A 92 2.05 -4.59 20.59
N LYS A 93 3.15 -5.10 21.15
CA LYS A 93 4.43 -5.27 20.46
C LYS A 93 4.34 -6.32 19.35
N GLN A 94 3.77 -7.49 19.64
CA GLN A 94 3.52 -8.53 18.62
C GLN A 94 2.52 -8.05 17.57
N TYR A 95 1.48 -7.33 18.00
CA TYR A 95 0.49 -6.74 17.09
C TYR A 95 1.16 -5.81 16.07
N ALA A 96 1.94 -4.83 16.54
CA ALA A 96 2.54 -3.83 15.66
C ALA A 96 3.50 -4.44 14.63
N LEU A 97 4.31 -5.41 15.05
CA LEU A 97 5.22 -6.14 14.18
C LEU A 97 4.47 -6.85 13.05
N GLU A 98 3.44 -7.63 13.40
CA GLU A 98 2.69 -8.42 12.43
C GLU A 98 1.78 -7.55 11.54
N ALA A 99 1.20 -6.48 12.10
CA ALA A 99 0.38 -5.53 11.37
C ALA A 99 1.18 -4.77 10.30
N ARG A 100 2.40 -4.30 10.64
CA ARG A 100 3.31 -3.64 9.67
C ARG A 100 3.73 -4.57 8.53
N GLN A 101 3.86 -5.87 8.78
CA GLN A 101 4.14 -6.86 7.73
C GLN A 101 2.90 -7.23 6.90
N LEU A 102 1.72 -7.16 7.48
CA LEU A 102 0.46 -7.51 6.82
C LEU A 102 -0.01 -6.39 5.87
N LEU A 103 0.19 -5.14 6.25
CA LEU A 103 -0.23 -3.94 5.50
C LEU A 103 0.21 -3.95 4.01
N PRO A 104 1.50 -4.15 3.66
CA PRO A 104 1.92 -4.22 2.26
C PRO A 104 1.34 -5.44 1.52
N LYS A 105 0.98 -6.51 2.23
CA LYS A 105 0.33 -7.69 1.64
C LYS A 105 -1.13 -7.41 1.30
N VAL A 106 -1.83 -6.67 2.16
CA VAL A 106 -3.21 -6.21 1.91
C VAL A 106 -3.25 -5.26 0.72
N GLN A 107 -2.31 -4.32 0.63
CA GLN A 107 -2.16 -3.43 -0.53
C GLN A 107 -1.86 -4.21 -1.82
N LYS A 108 -1.00 -5.24 -1.74
CA LYS A 108 -0.73 -6.14 -2.87
C LYS A 108 -1.99 -6.90 -3.31
N ILE A 109 -2.82 -7.36 -2.37
CA ILE A 109 -4.11 -8.00 -2.67
C ILE A 109 -5.04 -7.04 -3.39
N GLN A 110 -5.12 -5.77 -2.98
CA GLN A 110 -5.92 -4.76 -3.67
C GLN A 110 -5.41 -4.49 -5.10
N SER A 111 -4.10 -4.32 -5.26
CA SER A 111 -3.46 -4.12 -6.57
C SER A 111 -3.74 -5.30 -7.51
N GLU A 112 -3.48 -6.52 -7.04
CA GLU A 112 -3.69 -7.75 -7.81
C GLU A 112 -5.17 -7.97 -8.14
N ALA A 113 -6.09 -7.66 -7.21
CA ALA A 113 -7.53 -7.73 -7.46
C ALA A 113 -7.99 -6.69 -8.50
N ASN A 114 -7.39 -5.49 -8.53
CA ASN A 114 -7.65 -4.47 -9.54
C ASN A 114 -7.13 -4.89 -10.92
N GLU A 115 -5.94 -5.48 -11.00
CA GLU A 115 -5.40 -6.01 -12.27
C GLU A 115 -6.22 -7.19 -12.81
N LEU A 116 -6.81 -7.99 -11.92
CA LEU A 116 -7.64 -9.15 -12.28
C LEU A 116 -9.13 -8.83 -12.38
N LYS A 117 -9.54 -7.56 -12.26
CA LYS A 117 -10.96 -7.13 -12.24
C LYS A 117 -11.80 -7.74 -13.35
N GLU A 118 -11.34 -7.65 -14.60
CA GLU A 118 -12.04 -8.15 -15.80
C GLU A 118 -12.11 -9.70 -15.87
N LYS A 119 -11.33 -10.38 -15.04
CA LYS A 119 -11.18 -11.85 -15.01
C LYS A 119 -11.75 -12.46 -13.72
N MET A 120 -12.24 -11.64 -12.80
CA MET A 120 -12.86 -12.03 -11.54
C MET A 120 -14.37 -11.88 -11.61
N ASP A 121 -15.09 -12.67 -10.81
CA ASP A 121 -16.50 -12.43 -10.58
C ASP A 121 -16.70 -11.04 -9.96
N SER A 122 -17.64 -10.26 -10.49
CA SER A 122 -17.87 -8.88 -10.07
C SER A 122 -18.20 -8.76 -8.58
N THR A 123 -19.01 -9.67 -8.03
CA THR A 123 -19.35 -9.67 -6.61
C THR A 123 -18.14 -10.04 -5.75
N ILE A 124 -17.32 -11.00 -6.19
CA ILE A 124 -16.08 -11.36 -5.50
C ILE A 124 -15.09 -10.20 -5.49
N TYR A 125 -14.90 -9.52 -6.62
CA TYR A 125 -14.03 -8.35 -6.74
C TYR A 125 -14.43 -7.24 -5.75
N HIS A 126 -15.68 -6.80 -5.76
CA HIS A 126 -16.13 -5.72 -4.87
C HIS A 126 -15.97 -6.10 -3.40
N ARG A 127 -16.22 -7.36 -3.04
CA ARG A 127 -16.03 -7.85 -1.67
C ARG A 127 -14.55 -7.86 -1.26
N VAL A 128 -13.65 -8.27 -2.15
CA VAL A 128 -12.20 -8.27 -1.87
C VAL A 128 -11.70 -6.85 -1.69
N ILE A 129 -12.03 -5.92 -2.59
CA ILE A 129 -11.63 -4.51 -2.49
C ILE A 129 -12.18 -3.86 -1.22
N LYS A 130 -13.49 -4.02 -0.95
CA LYS A 130 -14.12 -3.47 0.25
C LYS A 130 -13.44 -3.98 1.52
N LYS A 131 -13.29 -5.31 1.64
CA LYS A 131 -12.73 -5.92 2.85
C LYS A 131 -11.24 -5.63 3.01
N ALA A 132 -10.48 -5.60 1.93
CA ALA A 132 -9.08 -5.22 1.98
C ALA A 132 -8.92 -3.74 2.37
N GLY A 133 -9.80 -2.85 1.91
CA GLY A 133 -9.84 -1.45 2.33
C GLY A 133 -10.18 -1.30 3.82
N GLU A 134 -11.23 -1.99 4.29
CA GLU A 134 -11.61 -2.01 5.71
C GLU A 134 -10.46 -2.49 6.60
N VAL A 135 -9.79 -3.58 6.20
CA VAL A 135 -8.64 -4.12 6.95
C VAL A 135 -7.45 -3.16 6.91
N GLU A 136 -7.16 -2.53 5.77
CA GLU A 136 -6.08 -1.54 5.70
C GLU A 136 -6.34 -0.36 6.62
N THR A 137 -7.55 0.22 6.58
CA THR A 137 -7.94 1.32 7.47
C THR A 137 -7.92 0.89 8.93
N GLU A 138 -8.41 -0.31 9.27
CA GLU A 138 -8.37 -0.85 10.63
C GLU A 138 -6.93 -1.02 11.12
N LEU A 139 -6.05 -1.62 10.30
CA LEU A 139 -4.65 -1.79 10.65
C LEU A 139 -3.92 -0.46 10.80
N GLN A 140 -4.13 0.50 9.90
CA GLN A 140 -3.55 1.84 10.00
C GLN A 140 -4.05 2.58 11.25
N THR A 141 -5.35 2.52 11.53
CA THR A 141 -5.93 3.16 12.71
C THR A 141 -5.40 2.54 14.00
N GLN A 142 -5.32 1.22 14.06
CA GLN A 142 -4.80 0.53 15.23
C GLN A 142 -3.29 0.72 15.37
N LEU A 143 -2.53 0.71 14.27
CA LEU A 143 -1.11 1.05 14.30
C LEU A 143 -0.91 2.49 14.77
N LEU A 144 -1.69 3.45 14.30
CA LEU A 144 -1.66 4.82 14.80
C LEU A 144 -1.95 4.85 16.30
N LYS A 145 -3.01 4.19 16.76
CA LYS A 145 -3.35 4.10 18.20
C LYS A 145 -2.25 3.44 19.03
N ILE A 146 -1.57 2.44 18.47
CA ILE A 146 -0.53 1.68 19.17
C ILE A 146 0.81 2.42 19.07
N ASP A 147 1.05 3.20 18.03
CA ASP A 147 2.14 4.20 17.93
C ASP A 147 1.90 5.35 18.93
N ILE A 148 0.64 5.68 19.21
CA ILE A 148 0.22 6.59 20.28
C ILE A 148 0.27 5.93 21.67
N THR A 149 0.21 4.60 21.74
CA THR A 149 0.32 3.84 23.00
C THR A 149 1.81 3.64 23.30
N PRO A 150 2.30 3.70 24.55
CA PRO A 150 3.72 3.60 24.88
C PRO A 150 4.45 2.28 24.52
N SER A 151 3.98 1.48 23.56
CA SER A 151 4.53 0.16 23.22
C SER A 151 4.70 -0.17 21.72
N ALA A 152 4.50 0.75 20.76
CA ALA A 152 4.77 0.44 19.34
C ALA A 152 5.52 1.44 18.47
N PHE A 153 6.36 2.29 19.06
CA PHE A 153 7.43 2.97 18.32
C PHE A 153 8.35 1.95 17.62
N SER A 154 8.14 1.69 16.33
CA SER A 154 9.12 1.04 15.46
C SER A 154 8.83 1.30 13.97
N LYS A 155 9.16 2.50 13.52
CA LYS A 155 10.18 2.53 12.46
C LYS A 155 11.49 2.89 13.14
N GLY A 156 12.14 1.84 13.64
CA GLY A 156 13.36 1.91 14.43
C GLY A 156 13.14 1.20 15.75
N HIS A 157 13.59 -0.04 15.84
CA HIS A 157 13.64 -0.87 17.06
C HIS A 157 14.59 -0.28 18.13
N ALA A 158 14.64 1.05 18.31
CA ALA A 158 15.55 1.74 19.21
C ALA A 158 14.82 2.41 20.39
N ASN A 159 13.59 2.91 20.22
CA ASN A 159 13.00 3.84 21.19
C ASN A 159 12.26 3.20 22.38
N LEU A 160 12.02 1.89 22.40
CA LEU A 160 11.44 1.19 23.57
C LEU A 160 12.51 0.63 24.51
N ASP A 161 13.61 0.12 23.97
CA ASP A 161 14.79 -0.26 24.75
C ASP A 161 15.53 1.02 25.26
N ALA A 162 15.37 2.14 24.55
CA ALA A 162 15.84 3.48 24.94
C ALA A 162 15.30 4.02 26.28
N LEU A 163 14.09 3.64 26.68
CA LEU A 163 13.53 4.05 27.98
C LEU A 163 14.11 3.24 29.14
N GLU A 164 14.75 2.08 28.88
CA GLU A 164 15.60 1.40 29.86
C GLU A 164 16.96 2.11 30.01
N ILE A 165 17.49 2.67 28.92
CA ILE A 165 18.78 3.39 28.87
C ILE A 165 18.68 4.82 29.42
N ALA A 166 17.52 5.46 29.24
CA ALA A 166 17.24 6.83 29.66
C ALA A 166 15.90 6.96 30.41
N PRO A 167 15.75 6.30 31.58
CA PRO A 167 14.51 6.35 32.35
C PRO A 167 14.14 7.77 32.80
N GLU A 168 15.11 8.68 32.88
CA GLU A 168 14.87 10.10 33.18
C GLU A 168 14.05 10.84 32.12
N LEU A 169 13.96 10.33 30.89
CA LEU A 169 13.15 10.90 29.82
C LEU A 169 11.74 10.31 29.75
N SER A 170 11.43 9.30 30.56
CA SER A 170 10.16 8.56 30.48
C SER A 170 8.93 9.44 30.62
N THR A 171 8.92 10.35 31.60
CA THR A 171 7.81 11.29 31.81
C THR A 171 7.63 12.21 30.60
N VAL A 172 8.71 12.87 30.17
CA VAL A 172 8.73 13.81 29.03
C VAL A 172 8.25 13.11 27.76
N TYR A 173 8.78 11.92 27.51
CA TYR A 173 8.39 11.10 26.36
C TYR A 173 6.91 10.76 26.38
N ASN A 174 6.38 10.25 27.50
CA ASN A 174 4.99 9.86 27.60
C ASN A 174 4.03 11.04 27.46
N ASN A 175 4.36 12.20 28.02
CA ASN A 175 3.60 13.43 27.86
C ASN A 175 3.52 13.82 26.38
N ILE A 176 4.68 13.95 25.73
CA ILE A 176 4.80 14.26 24.30
C ILE A 176 3.95 13.32 23.44
N GLN A 177 3.94 12.01 23.72
CA GLN A 177 3.14 11.07 22.93
C GLN A 177 1.64 11.22 23.14
N ARG A 178 1.22 11.45 24.38
CA ARG A 178 -0.19 11.72 24.70
C ARG A 178 -0.66 13.02 24.03
N ASP A 179 0.17 14.05 24.07
CA ASP A 179 -0.20 15.37 23.57
C ASP A 179 -0.11 15.40 22.04
N HIS A 180 0.85 14.70 21.44
CA HIS A 180 0.91 14.44 20.00
C HIS A 180 -0.40 13.84 19.47
N ALA A 181 -0.91 12.81 20.15
CA ALA A 181 -2.17 12.16 19.79
C ALA A 181 -3.38 13.10 19.91
N SER A 182 -3.43 13.84 21.02
CA SER A 182 -4.51 14.80 21.28
C SER A 182 -4.51 15.92 20.24
N ILE A 183 -3.33 16.40 19.84
CA ILE A 183 -3.15 17.42 18.80
C ILE A 183 -3.61 16.89 17.43
N LEU A 184 -3.25 15.66 17.06
CA LEU A 184 -3.71 15.06 15.79
C LEU A 184 -5.23 14.93 15.73
N GLU A 185 -5.87 14.54 16.84
CA GLU A 185 -7.33 14.48 16.93
C GLU A 185 -7.95 15.87 16.70
N LYS A 186 -7.41 16.90 17.34
CA LYS A 186 -7.84 18.29 17.19
C LYS A 186 -7.64 18.82 15.78
N ILE A 187 -6.48 18.59 15.19
CA ILE A 187 -6.17 18.99 13.81
C ILE A 187 -7.12 18.33 12.81
N SER A 188 -7.55 17.09 13.05
CA SER A 188 -8.47 16.38 12.16
C SER A 188 -9.86 17.04 12.05
N GLN A 189 -10.25 17.80 13.08
CA GLN A 189 -11.53 18.51 13.15
C GLN A 189 -11.41 19.99 12.74
N ALA A 190 -10.20 20.49 12.52
CA ALA A 190 -9.93 21.87 12.16
C ALA A 190 -10.10 22.11 10.65
N ASP A 191 -10.49 23.34 10.28
CA ASP A 191 -10.65 23.74 8.89
C ASP A 191 -9.31 23.68 8.12
N ASN A 192 -8.20 24.09 8.77
CA ASN A 192 -6.85 24.14 8.18
C ASN A 192 -6.04 22.85 8.42
N LYS A 193 -6.69 21.69 8.38
CA LYS A 193 -6.09 20.40 8.75
C LYS A 193 -4.76 20.09 8.05
N GLU A 194 -4.62 20.39 6.77
CA GLU A 194 -3.45 20.00 5.96
C GLU A 194 -2.19 20.78 6.37
N GLU A 195 -2.34 22.09 6.57
CA GLU A 195 -1.26 22.95 7.02
C GLU A 195 -0.84 22.62 8.46
N LEU A 196 -1.81 22.46 9.36
CA LEU A 196 -1.55 22.13 10.75
C LEU A 196 -0.90 20.75 10.89
N THR A 197 -1.33 19.77 10.08
CA THR A 197 -0.70 18.43 10.05
C THR A 197 0.75 18.54 9.61
N ALA A 198 1.04 19.24 8.50
CA ALA A 198 2.40 19.38 8.00
C ALA A 198 3.33 20.09 9.00
N LEU A 199 2.83 21.14 9.67
CA LEU A 199 3.57 21.85 10.72
C LEU A 199 3.87 20.94 11.91
N HIS A 200 2.85 20.20 12.39
CA HIS A 200 2.99 19.28 13.53
C HIS A 200 3.93 18.11 13.22
N GLU A 201 3.83 17.52 12.03
CA GLU A 201 4.73 16.46 11.57
C GLU A 201 6.19 16.93 11.52
N ALA A 202 6.44 18.14 11.00
CA ALA A 202 7.77 18.72 10.97
C ALA A 202 8.34 18.95 12.37
N ASN A 203 7.50 19.33 13.34
CA ASN A 203 7.90 19.48 14.74
C ASN A 203 8.23 18.13 15.38
N MET A 204 7.40 17.11 15.16
CA MET A 204 7.64 15.75 15.67
C MET A 204 8.91 15.13 15.08
N GLN A 205 9.22 15.39 13.81
CA GLN A 205 10.46 14.90 13.21
C GLN A 205 11.69 15.45 13.93
N ARG A 206 11.68 16.73 14.34
CA ARG A 206 12.79 17.33 15.10
C ARG A 206 12.94 16.69 16.47
N PHE A 207 11.83 16.39 17.14
CA PHE A 207 11.84 15.66 18.40
C PHE A 207 12.50 14.29 18.25
N GLU A 208 12.13 13.52 17.22
CA GLU A 208 12.70 12.19 16.95
C GLU A 208 14.21 12.25 16.65
N ASP A 209 14.65 13.26 15.91
CA ASP A 209 16.07 13.47 15.61
C ASP A 209 16.89 13.74 16.90
N ILE A 210 16.37 14.57 17.80
CA ILE A 210 17.01 14.91 19.08
C ILE A 210 17.01 13.69 20.01
N LEU A 211 15.88 13.00 20.14
CA LEU A 211 15.75 11.80 20.97
C LEU A 211 16.72 10.71 20.48
N THR A 212 16.75 10.44 19.18
CA THR A 212 17.67 9.46 18.59
C THR A 212 19.13 9.84 18.86
N GLY A 213 19.48 11.12 18.74
CA GLY A 213 20.81 11.62 19.06
C GLY A 213 21.18 11.43 20.53
N TYR A 214 20.25 11.75 21.44
CA TYR A 214 20.42 11.57 22.88
C TYR A 214 20.74 10.11 23.22
N LEU A 215 19.94 9.18 22.69
CA LEU A 215 20.04 7.75 23.01
C LEU A 215 21.36 7.15 22.53
N LYS A 216 21.79 7.48 21.31
CA LYS A 216 23.11 7.05 20.79
C LYS A 216 24.26 7.51 21.66
N ILE A 217 24.22 8.76 22.14
CA ILE A 217 25.26 9.29 23.03
C ILE A 217 25.20 8.60 24.40
N LYS A 218 24.00 8.30 24.91
CA LYS A 218 23.79 7.65 26.20
C LYS A 218 24.27 6.20 26.21
N GLU A 219 24.10 5.47 25.10
CA GLU A 219 24.59 4.10 24.92
C GLU A 219 26.11 4.00 24.97
N GLU A 220 26.80 4.89 24.23
CA GLU A 220 28.26 4.84 24.09
C GLU A 220 28.93 6.22 24.33
N PRO A 221 28.84 6.80 25.54
CA PRO A 221 29.24 8.19 25.79
C PRO A 221 30.73 8.46 25.51
N LYS A 222 31.59 7.43 25.63
CA LYS A 222 33.03 7.55 25.32
C LYS A 222 33.33 7.73 23.84
N ASN A 223 32.40 7.39 22.95
CA ASN A 223 32.57 7.49 21.50
C ASN A 223 32.23 8.89 20.97
N TYR A 224 31.81 9.81 21.84
CA TYR A 224 31.36 11.15 21.45
C TYR A 224 32.11 12.24 22.24
N TYR A 225 32.52 13.30 21.54
CA TYR A 225 33.02 14.51 22.17
C TYR A 225 31.90 15.25 22.91
N ASN A 226 32.23 15.79 24.09
CA ASN A 226 31.33 16.57 24.94
C ASN A 226 30.01 15.85 25.24
N ALA A 227 30.05 14.53 25.43
CA ALA A 227 28.87 13.69 25.60
C ALA A 227 27.93 14.20 26.70
N GLU A 228 28.45 14.53 27.89
CA GLU A 228 27.64 15.07 28.99
C GLU A 228 26.93 16.38 28.64
N GLU A 229 27.66 17.35 28.06
CA GLU A 229 27.10 18.64 27.67
C GLU A 229 26.01 18.46 26.61
N ARG A 230 26.25 17.61 25.61
CA ARG A 230 25.29 17.33 24.54
C ARG A 230 24.06 16.58 25.06
N LEU A 231 24.22 15.66 26.01
CA LEU A 231 23.10 15.00 26.68
C LEU A 231 22.27 16.01 27.48
N ALA A 232 22.90 16.93 28.21
CA ALA A 232 22.19 17.96 28.95
C ALA A 232 21.43 18.92 28.02
N GLN A 233 22.05 19.35 26.91
CA GLN A 233 21.40 20.19 25.90
C GLN A 233 20.22 19.48 25.23
N ALA A 234 20.40 18.22 24.82
CA ALA A 234 19.34 17.44 24.21
C ALA A 234 18.19 17.20 25.19
N LYS A 235 18.48 16.87 26.46
CA LYS A 235 17.45 16.74 27.51
C LYS A 235 16.65 18.04 27.67
N ALA A 236 17.32 19.18 27.81
CA ALA A 236 16.65 20.48 27.94
C ALA A 236 15.79 20.81 26.71
N ALA A 237 16.25 20.44 25.51
CA ALA A 237 15.48 20.61 24.28
C ALA A 237 14.22 19.73 24.26
N LEU A 238 14.30 18.48 24.72
CA LEU A 238 13.15 17.57 24.82
C LEU A 238 12.13 18.07 25.87
N GLU A 239 12.60 18.52 27.03
CA GLU A 239 11.74 19.13 28.07
C GLU A 239 11.04 20.39 27.56
N LYS A 240 11.76 21.23 26.80
CA LYS A 240 11.16 22.41 26.17
C LYS A 240 10.12 22.03 25.13
N PHE A 241 10.38 20.99 24.34
CA PHE A 241 9.45 20.52 23.33
C PHE A 241 8.14 20.02 23.94
N ASP A 242 8.20 19.34 25.09
CA ASP A 242 7.02 18.94 25.88
C ASP A 242 6.14 20.16 26.21
N LEU A 243 6.74 21.22 26.76
CA LEU A 243 6.05 22.47 27.09
C LEU A 243 5.47 23.17 25.85
N ASP A 244 6.19 23.13 24.72
CA ASP A 244 5.73 23.72 23.47
C ASP A 244 4.51 22.94 22.90
N LEU A 245 4.46 21.61 23.09
CA LEU A 245 3.28 20.79 22.74
C LEU A 245 2.09 21.06 23.65
N ASP A 246 2.31 21.18 24.96
CA ASP A 246 1.27 21.59 25.92
C ASP A 246 0.62 22.92 25.48
N GLU A 247 1.44 23.90 25.10
CA GLU A 247 0.96 25.19 24.63
C GLU A 247 0.20 25.06 23.30
N THR A 248 0.69 24.25 22.38
CA THR A 248 0.01 23.98 21.09
C THR A 248 -1.37 23.37 21.32
N LEU A 249 -1.48 22.37 22.20
CA LEU A 249 -2.75 21.75 22.55
C LEU A 249 -3.70 22.74 23.22
N ARG A 250 -3.19 23.60 24.11
CA ARG A 250 -3.98 24.67 24.72
C ARG A 250 -4.54 25.63 23.67
N GLN A 251 -3.72 26.07 22.72
CA GLN A 251 -4.15 26.98 21.65
C GLN A 251 -5.21 26.34 20.74
N LEU A 252 -5.09 25.05 20.43
CA LEU A 252 -6.10 24.32 19.68
C LEU A 252 -7.42 24.25 20.45
N ASN A 253 -7.37 23.94 21.75
CA ASN A 253 -8.56 23.92 22.60
C ASN A 253 -9.24 25.30 22.70
N GLU A 254 -8.47 26.37 22.87
CA GLU A 254 -9.01 27.74 22.91
C GLU A 254 -9.64 28.17 21.58
N SER A 255 -9.06 27.72 20.44
CA SER A 255 -9.67 27.97 19.14
C SER A 255 -11.02 27.28 18.99
N ASP A 256 -11.15 26.05 19.50
CA ASP A 256 -12.42 25.30 19.48
C ASP A 256 -13.50 25.92 20.39
N MET A 257 -13.10 26.61 21.47
CA MET A 257 -14.04 27.19 22.46
C MET A 257 -14.65 28.55 22.05
N LYS A 258 -14.27 29.11 20.89
CA LYS A 258 -14.79 30.43 20.44
C LYS A 258 -16.31 30.48 20.35
N ASP A 259 -16.94 29.42 19.86
CA ASP A 259 -18.41 29.35 19.73
C ASP A 259 -19.11 29.23 21.09
N PHE A 260 -18.46 28.57 22.05
CA PHE A 260 -18.93 28.52 23.43
C PHE A 260 -18.92 29.93 24.05
N ASP A 261 -17.84 30.68 23.90
CA ASP A 261 -17.72 32.05 24.42
C ASP A 261 -18.75 33.00 23.79
N VAL A 262 -19.02 32.87 22.49
CA VAL A 262 -20.08 33.62 21.81
C VAL A 262 -21.44 33.28 22.39
N SER A 263 -21.74 31.98 22.56
CA SER A 263 -23.00 31.51 23.13
C SER A 263 -23.19 32.02 24.58
N LEU A 264 -22.14 31.98 25.39
CA LEU A 264 -22.15 32.48 26.76
C LEU A 264 -22.41 33.98 26.83
N ARG A 265 -21.86 34.77 25.90
CA ARG A 265 -22.13 36.21 25.79
C ARG A 265 -23.56 36.49 25.39
N MET A 266 -24.10 35.76 24.42
CA MET A 266 -25.49 35.93 23.96
C MET A 266 -26.48 35.59 25.07
N MET A 267 -26.29 34.47 25.77
CA MET A 267 -27.13 34.09 26.91
C MET A 267 -27.10 35.14 28.04
N ASN A 268 -25.92 35.68 28.34
CA ASN A 268 -25.78 36.73 29.35
C ASN A 268 -26.34 38.09 28.90
N ALA A 269 -26.39 38.37 27.60
CA ALA A 269 -27.04 39.54 27.04
C ALA A 269 -28.57 39.42 27.14
N GLU A 270 -29.13 38.28 26.73
CA GLU A 270 -30.57 38.00 26.84
C GLU A 270 -31.05 38.08 28.29
N HIS A 271 -30.30 37.52 29.26
CA HIS A 271 -30.65 37.64 30.68
C HIS A 271 -30.68 39.08 31.21
N LYS A 272 -29.88 40.00 30.64
CA LYS A 272 -29.93 41.42 31.02
C LYS A 272 -31.16 42.11 30.44
N ASP A 273 -31.56 41.75 29.23
CA ASP A 273 -32.74 42.33 28.57
C ASP A 273 -34.02 41.92 29.31
N TYR A 274 -34.17 40.65 29.71
CA TYR A 274 -35.29 40.20 30.55
C TYR A 274 -35.30 40.84 31.95
N ALA A 275 -34.13 41.06 32.56
CA ALA A 275 -34.04 41.71 33.87
C ALA A 275 -34.33 43.22 33.83
N GLN A 276 -34.20 43.86 32.66
CA GLN A 276 -34.58 45.26 32.45
C GLN A 276 -36.07 45.40 32.15
N GLU A 277 -36.66 44.49 31.35
CA GLU A 277 -38.11 44.46 31.09
C GLU A 277 -38.93 44.17 32.35
N ALA A 278 -38.47 43.27 33.23
CA ALA A 278 -39.16 42.98 34.50
C ALA A 278 -39.15 44.18 35.46
N LYS A 279 -38.16 45.08 35.38
CA LYS A 279 -38.11 46.30 36.20
C LYS A 279 -38.96 47.44 35.65
N THR A 280 -39.26 47.43 34.34
CA THR A 280 -40.13 48.42 33.71
C THR A 280 -41.61 48.02 33.74
N SER A 281 -41.94 46.72 33.89
CA SER A 281 -43.32 46.24 34.02
C SER A 281 -43.94 46.43 35.42
N ASP A 282 -43.15 46.61 36.47
CA ASP A 282 -43.62 46.87 37.84
C ASP A 282 -43.96 48.35 38.10
N ILE A 283 -43.90 49.20 37.07
CA ILE A 283 -44.30 50.61 37.12
C ILE A 283 -45.57 50.80 36.28
N TYR A 284 -46.67 50.13 36.63
CA TYR A 284 -48.04 50.53 36.27
C TYR A 284 -49.06 49.97 37.26
#